data_AF-A0A925RUT9-F1
#
_entry.id   AF-A0A925RUT9-F1
#
_cell.length_a   1.000
_cell.length_b   1.000
_cell.length_c   1.000
_cell.angle_alpha   90.00
_cell.angle_beta   90.00
_cell.angle_gamma   90.00
#
_symmetry.space_group_name_H-M   'P 1'
#
loop_
_entity.id
_entity.type
_entity.pdbx_description
1 polymer ?
#
loop_
_entity_poly.entity_id
_entity_poly.type
_entity_poly.pdbx_seq_one_letter_code
_entity_poly.pdbx_strand_id
1 'polypeptide(L)'
;MPDSPAIPAATLVLIRDRADAPPELLMVERAAGMAFAGGAMVFPGGRIDPGDHALAANAALHHGGSGVPDETAARIAAIRET
;
A
#
# COMPACT_ATOMS: atom_id res chain seq x y z
N MET A 1 9.34 -15.14 -21.86
CA MET A 1 9.25 -15.28 -20.39
C MET A 1 7.97 -16.03 -20.12
N PRO A 2 7.95 -17.14 -19.37
CA PRO A 2 6.67 -17.71 -18.98
C PRO A 2 5.90 -16.63 -18.19
N ASP A 3 4.59 -16.53 -18.41
CA ASP A 3 3.73 -15.62 -17.66
C ASP A 3 3.81 -15.99 -16.18
N SER A 4 4.63 -15.24 -15.44
CA SER A 4 4.67 -15.37 -13.98
C SER A 4 3.39 -14.74 -13.44
N PRO A 5 2.71 -15.40 -12.49
CA PRO A 5 1.49 -14.86 -11.91
C PRO A 5 1.76 -13.48 -11.30
N ALA A 6 0.81 -12.57 -11.48
CA ALA A 6 0.89 -11.24 -10.90
C ALA A 6 1.02 -11.34 -9.38
N ILE A 7 1.89 -10.51 -8.81
CA ILE A 7 2.11 -10.46 -7.37
C ILE A 7 1.11 -9.45 -6.77
N PRO A 8 0.26 -9.85 -5.82
CA PRO A 8 -0.64 -8.92 -5.14
C PRO A 8 0.12 -7.81 -4.41
N ALA A 9 -0.36 -6.58 -4.57
CA ALA A 9 0.22 -5.38 -3.97
C ALA A 9 -0.87 -4.35 -3.70
N ALA A 10 -0.59 -3.44 -2.77
CA ALA A 10 -1.48 -2.33 -2.42
C ALA A 10 -0.70 -1.02 -2.40
N THR A 11 -1.37 0.06 -2.81
CA THR A 11 -0.81 1.41 -2.90
C THR A 11 -1.73 2.39 -2.17
N LEU A 12 -1.16 3.27 -1.34
CA LEU A 12 -1.86 4.36 -0.69
C LEU A 12 -1.71 5.65 -1.50
N VAL A 13 -2.83 6.23 -1.94
CA VAL A 13 -2.86 7.60 -2.48
C VAL A 13 -3.46 8.51 -1.41
N LEU A 14 -2.59 9.23 -0.69
CA LEU A 14 -3.03 10.22 0.29
C LEU A 14 -3.10 11.61 -0.36
N ILE A 15 -4.28 12.22 -0.28
CA ILE A 15 -4.60 13.50 -0.90
C ILE A 15 -4.89 14.52 0.19
N ARG A 16 -4.28 15.71 0.09
CA ARG A 16 -4.63 16.87 0.90
C ARG A 16 -5.23 17.94 0.00
N ASP A 17 -6.51 18.23 0.23
CA ASP A 17 -7.23 19.30 -0.47
C ASP A 17 -6.67 20.68 -0.12
N ARG A 18 -6.77 21.61 -1.08
CA ARG A 18 -6.31 22.99 -0.98
C ARG A 18 -7.38 23.91 -1.56
N ALA A 19 -7.71 24.99 -0.86
CA ALA A 19 -8.82 25.87 -1.24
C ALA A 19 -8.60 26.58 -2.60
N ASP A 20 -7.39 27.10 -2.83
CA ASP A 20 -7.05 27.91 -4.01
C ASP A 20 -5.83 27.34 -4.78
N ALA A 21 -5.58 26.04 -4.67
CA ALA A 21 -4.46 25.38 -5.33
C ALA A 21 -4.82 23.93 -5.71
N PRO A 22 -4.07 23.29 -6.62
CA PRO A 22 -4.20 21.85 -6.85
C PRO A 22 -3.99 21.06 -5.54
N PRO A 23 -4.61 19.86 -5.43
CA PRO A 23 -4.41 19.01 -4.27
C PRO A 23 -2.95 18.55 -4.17
N GLU A 24 -2.49 18.34 -2.95
CA GLU A 24 -1.17 17.77 -2.70
C GLU A 24 -1.28 16.26 -2.54
N LEU A 25 -0.30 15.55 -3.09
CA LEU A 25 -0.21 14.10 -3.03
C LEU A 25 1.01 13.70 -2.20
N LEU A 26 0.84 12.76 -1.28
CA LEU A 26 1.98 12.16 -0.59
C LEU A 26 2.71 11.21 -1.55
N MET A 27 3.98 11.48 -1.79
CA MET A 27 4.87 10.60 -2.54
C MET A 27 6.18 10.40 -1.75
N VAL A 28 6.84 9.27 -2.00
CA VAL A 28 8.14 8.93 -1.41
C VAL A 28 9.16 8.71 -2.52
N GLU A 29 10.39 9.13 -2.26
CA GLU A 29 11.52 8.80 -3.12
C GLU A 29 12.09 7.43 -2.71
N ARG A 30 12.20 6.50 -3.65
CA ARG A 30 12.82 5.19 -3.39
C ARG A 30 14.31 5.37 -3.14
N ALA A 31 14.85 4.65 -2.14
CA ALA A 31 16.29 4.68 -1.87
C ALA A 31 17.10 4.34 -3.14
N ALA A 32 18.11 5.16 -3.44
CA ALA A 32 18.87 5.07 -4.68
C ALA A 32 19.55 3.71 -4.91
N GLY A 33 19.89 2.99 -3.83
CA GLY A 33 20.51 1.66 -3.88
C GLY A 33 19.55 0.50 -4.20
N MET A 34 18.25 0.74 -4.39
CA MET A 34 17.30 -0.34 -4.69
C MET A 34 17.51 -0.91 -6.10
N ALA A 35 17.51 -2.25 -6.19
CA ALA A 35 17.73 -2.98 -7.46
C ALA A 35 16.67 -2.71 -8.54
N PHE A 36 15.53 -2.15 -8.18
CA PHE A 36 14.46 -1.76 -9.10
C PHE A 36 13.94 -0.36 -8.74
N ALA A 37 13.88 0.52 -9.74
CA ALA A 37 13.37 1.89 -9.64
C ALA A 37 13.96 2.72 -8.48
N GLY A 38 15.26 2.59 -8.17
CA GLY A 38 15.94 3.46 -7.21
C GLY A 38 15.88 4.93 -7.65
N GLY A 39 15.62 5.85 -6.71
CA GLY A 39 15.46 7.28 -6.97
C GLY A 39 14.11 7.69 -7.60
N ALA A 40 13.19 6.75 -7.83
CA ALA A 40 11.88 7.08 -8.38
C ALA A 40 10.94 7.64 -7.30
N MET A 41 10.14 8.65 -7.69
CA MET A 41 8.99 9.10 -6.90
C MET A 41 7.84 8.12 -7.07
N VAL A 42 7.37 7.55 -5.97
CA VAL A 42 6.28 6.56 -5.94
C VAL A 42 5.26 6.92 -4.88
N PHE A 43 4.04 6.40 -5.02
CA PHE A 43 3.11 6.37 -3.90
C PHE A 43 3.56 5.33 -2.86
N PRO A 44 3.30 5.58 -1.57
CA PRO A 44 3.52 4.58 -0.52
C PRO A 44 2.76 3.28 -0.81
N GLY A 45 3.33 2.15 -0.40
CA GLY A 45 2.72 0.84 -0.57
C GLY A 45 3.75 -0.25 -0.81
N GLY A 46 3.25 -1.43 -1.16
CA GLY A 46 4.10 -2.60 -1.34
C GLY A 46 3.32 -3.87 -1.65
N ARG A 47 4.06 -4.99 -1.73
CA ARG A 47 3.47 -6.32 -1.87
C ARG A 47 2.60 -6.65 -0.66
N ILE A 48 1.56 -7.44 -0.86
CA ILE A 48 0.84 -8.03 0.27
C ILE A 48 1.64 -9.26 0.73
N ASP A 49 2.04 -9.25 1.99
CA ASP A 49 2.82 -10.30 2.64
C ASP A 49 1.90 -11.18 3.53
N PRO A 50 2.29 -12.43 3.83
CA PRO A 50 1.50 -13.31 4.71
C PRO A 50 1.17 -12.70 6.08
N GLY A 51 2.03 -11.81 6.59
CA GLY A 51 1.81 -11.09 7.84
C GLY A 51 0.59 -10.14 7.79
N ASP A 52 0.26 -9.58 6.63
CA ASP A 52 -0.91 -8.72 6.49
C ASP A 52 -2.20 -9.52 6.59
N HIS A 53 -2.23 -10.73 6.00
CA HIS A 53 -3.36 -11.64 6.14
C HIS A 53 -3.52 -12.13 7.58
N ALA A 54 -2.42 -12.41 8.26
CA ALA A 54 -2.46 -12.80 9.67
C ALA A 54 -3.02 -11.67 10.55
N LEU A 55 -2.61 -10.42 10.29
CA LEU A 55 -3.14 -9.26 11.00
C LEU A 55 -4.61 -8.99 10.62
N ALA A 56 -4.98 -9.15 9.35
CA ALA A 56 -6.34 -9.03 8.85
C ALA A 56 -7.31 -10.05 9.44
N ALA A 57 -6.83 -11.18 9.97
CA ALA A 57 -7.67 -12.15 10.68
C ALA A 57 -8.14 -11.65 12.05
N ASN A 58 -7.55 -10.56 12.58
CA ASN A 58 -7.94 -9.98 13.85
C ASN A 58 -9.20 -9.11 13.69
N ALA A 59 -10.32 -9.65 14.15
CA ALA A 59 -11.62 -8.99 14.04
C ALA A 59 -11.68 -7.59 14.70
N ALA A 60 -10.84 -7.33 15.71
CA ALA A 60 -10.78 -6.03 16.37
C ALA A 60 -10.26 -4.90 15.46
N LEU A 61 -9.62 -5.24 14.35
CA LEU A 61 -9.10 -4.26 13.38
C LEU A 61 -10.12 -3.87 12.30
N HIS A 62 -11.30 -4.50 12.29
CA HIS A 62 -12.35 -4.17 11.33
C HIS A 62 -13.25 -3.05 11.88
N HIS A 63 -13.25 -1.89 11.25
CA HIS A 63 -14.17 -0.81 11.61
C HIS A 63 -15.53 -1.00 10.91
N GLY A 64 -16.53 -1.48 11.66
CA GLY A 64 -17.96 -1.30 11.33
C GLY A 64 -18.51 -2.01 10.08
N GLY A 65 -17.77 -2.95 9.47
CA GLY A 65 -18.23 -3.66 8.28
C GLY A 65 -17.66 -5.07 8.18
N SER A 66 -18.26 -5.89 7.31
CA SER A 66 -17.71 -7.17 6.86
C SER A 66 -16.46 -6.91 6.02
N GLY A 67 -15.35 -6.61 6.67
CA GLY A 67 -14.06 -6.50 5.98
C GLY A 67 -13.80 -7.84 5.30
N VAL A 68 -13.76 -7.86 3.97
CA VAL A 68 -13.24 -9.02 3.26
C VAL A 68 -11.78 -9.18 3.71
N PRO A 69 -11.33 -10.34 4.21
CA PRO A 69 -9.99 -10.49 4.79
C PRO A 69 -8.88 -10.00 3.87
N ASP A 70 -9.00 -10.26 2.56
CA ASP A 70 -8.03 -9.81 1.55
C ASP A 70 -8.00 -8.29 1.39
N GLU A 71 -9.14 -7.61 1.50
CA GLU A 71 -9.19 -6.15 1.45
C GLU A 71 -8.55 -5.55 2.71
N THR A 72 -8.76 -6.17 3.87
CA THR A 72 -8.14 -5.75 5.12
C THR A 72 -6.62 -5.93 5.04
N ALA A 73 -6.15 -7.05 4.49
CA ALA A 73 -4.73 -7.30 4.25
C ALA A 73 -4.13 -6.26 3.30
N ALA A 74 -4.83 -5.90 2.22
CA ALA A 74 -4.40 -4.84 1.30
C ALA A 74 -4.30 -3.47 2.00
N ARG A 75 -5.26 -3.13 2.86
CA ARG A 75 -5.24 -1.87 3.64
C ARG A 75 -4.06 -1.82 4.60
N ILE A 76 -3.75 -2.94 5.27
CA ILE A 76 -2.57 -3.06 6.13
C ILE A 76 -1.29 -2.91 5.30
N ALA A 77 -1.20 -3.61 4.17
CA ALA A 77 -0.04 -3.57 3.30
C ALA A 77 0.27 -2.17 2.77
N ALA A 78 -0.77 -1.37 2.51
CA ALA A 78 -0.62 -0.02 2.01
C ALA A 78 -0.04 0.98 3.04
N ILE A 79 -0.13 0.67 4.34
CA ILE A 79 0.24 1.62 5.43
C ILE A 79 1.35 1.12 6.37
N ARG A 80 1.79 -0.14 6.25
CA ARG A 80 2.85 -0.68 7.11
C ARG A 80 4.21 -0.05 6.82
N GLU A 81 5.07 -0.02 7.82
CA GLU A 81 6.49 0.30 7.64
C GLU A 81 7.19 -0.82 6.85
N THR A 82 8.12 -0.47 5.97
CA THR A 82 8.83 -1.38 5.04
C THR A 82 10.33 -1.31 5.19
#